data_AF-A0A2W2DME3-F1
#
_entry.id   AF-A0A2W2DME3-F1
#
_cell.length_a   1.000
_cell.length_b   1.000
_cell.length_c   1.000
_cell.angle_alpha   90.00
_cell.angle_beta   90.00
_cell.angle_gamma   90.00
#
_symmetry.space_group_name_H-M   'P 1'
#
loop_
_entity.id
_entity.type
_entity.pdbx_description
1 polymer ?
#
loop_
_entity_poly.entity_id
_entity_poly.type
_entity_poly.pdbx_seq_one_letter_code
_entity_poly.pdbx_strand_id
1 'polypeptide(L)'
;MSVRNDLLPRPAADEAHEERLRARIRRILEVGETPDPRTAATIGLLFASGAMPSLRPPLPWTSTTVIRASEIARDHWGPEVVAAAVTRTAAAIVAASTACVATTTR
;
A
#
# COMPACT_ATOMS: atom_id res chain seq x y z
N MET A 1 -4.09 -41.72 -3.89
CA MET A 1 -5.06 -40.75 -3.35
C MET A 1 -4.50 -39.37 -3.65
N SER A 2 -4.98 -38.73 -4.72
CA SER A 2 -4.38 -37.54 -5.32
C SER A 2 -4.86 -36.29 -4.59
N VAL A 3 -3.94 -35.56 -3.95
CA VAL A 3 -4.19 -34.23 -3.41
C VAL A 3 -4.33 -33.30 -4.63
N ARG A 4 -5.57 -32.98 -5.00
CA ARG A 4 -5.83 -31.89 -5.93
C ARG A 4 -5.49 -30.58 -5.21
N ASN A 5 -4.27 -30.13 -5.44
CA ASN A 5 -3.80 -28.83 -5.07
C ASN A 5 -4.44 -27.84 -6.06
N ASP A 6 -5.43 -27.10 -5.62
CA ASP A 6 -6.16 -26.08 -6.39
C ASP A 6 -5.28 -24.84 -6.70
N LEU A 7 -4.03 -25.04 -7.12
CA LEU A 7 -3.09 -24.03 -7.62
C LEU A 7 -3.38 -23.64 -9.07
N LEU A 8 -4.65 -23.47 -9.44
CA LEU A 8 -4.95 -22.57 -10.55
C LEU A 8 -4.93 -21.15 -9.98
N PRO A 9 -4.24 -20.18 -10.62
CA PRO A 9 -4.44 -18.78 -10.27
C PRO A 9 -5.96 -18.50 -10.36
N ARG A 10 -6.49 -17.63 -9.49
CA ARG A 10 -7.78 -16.97 -9.77
C ARG A 10 -7.49 -15.61 -10.43
N PRO A 11 -7.01 -15.57 -11.69
CA PRO A 11 -6.54 -14.32 -12.29
C PRO A 11 -7.67 -13.30 -12.37
N ALA A 12 -8.84 -13.70 -12.89
CA ALA A 12 -9.91 -12.74 -13.18
C ALA A 12 -10.59 -12.12 -11.94
N ALA A 13 -10.73 -12.88 -10.85
CA ALA A 13 -11.42 -12.39 -9.65
C ALA A 13 -10.55 -11.43 -8.84
N ASP A 14 -9.25 -11.73 -8.74
CA ASP A 14 -8.28 -10.91 -8.02
C ASP A 14 -7.96 -9.65 -8.83
N GLU A 15 -7.79 -9.76 -10.15
CA GLU A 15 -7.60 -8.60 -11.05
C GLU A 15 -8.76 -7.60 -10.93
N ALA A 16 -10.01 -8.09 -10.94
CA ALA A 16 -11.18 -7.22 -10.81
C ALA A 16 -11.26 -6.59 -9.41
N HIS A 17 -10.81 -7.28 -8.37
CA HIS A 17 -10.76 -6.73 -7.01
C HIS A 17 -9.71 -5.62 -6.90
N GLU A 18 -8.51 -5.86 -7.42
CA GLU A 18 -7.42 -4.89 -7.44
C GLU A 18 -7.78 -3.63 -8.23
N GLU A 19 -8.42 -3.79 -9.40
CA GLU A 19 -8.87 -2.67 -10.21
C GLU A 19 -9.89 -1.80 -9.47
N ARG A 20 -10.88 -2.42 -8.82
CA ARG A 20 -11.86 -1.71 -7.98
C ARG A 20 -11.22 -0.97 -6.81
N LEU A 21 -10.23 -1.58 -6.16
CA LEU A 21 -9.50 -0.96 -5.06
C LEU A 21 -8.71 0.26 -5.56
N ARG A 22 -8.01 0.13 -6.70
CA ARG A 22 -7.25 1.21 -7.30
C ARG A 22 -8.14 2.36 -7.74
N ALA A 23 -9.26 2.07 -8.39
CA ALA A 23 -10.26 3.07 -8.76
C ALA A 23 -10.81 3.81 -7.53
N ARG A 24 -11.04 3.11 -6.41
CA ARG A 24 -11.47 3.72 -5.15
C ARG A 24 -10.40 4.65 -4.57
N ILE A 25 -9.15 4.19 -4.50
CA ILE A 25 -8.01 5.01 -4.04
C ILE A 25 -7.90 6.29 -4.88
N ARG A 26 -8.04 6.18 -6.21
CA ARG A 26 -8.04 7.33 -7.11
C ARG A 26 -9.15 8.32 -6.80
N ARG A 27 -10.41 7.87 -6.67
CA ARG A 27 -11.53 8.76 -6.32
C ARG A 27 -11.31 9.47 -4.98
N ILE A 28 -10.78 8.76 -3.98
CA ILE A 28 -10.46 9.36 -2.68
C ILE A 28 -9.41 10.46 -2.81
N LEU A 29 -8.34 10.23 -3.58
CA LEU A 29 -7.22 11.17 -3.67
C LEU A 29 -7.47 12.32 -4.66
N GLU A 30 -8.13 12.06 -5.78
CA GLU A 30 -8.37 13.04 -6.85
C GLU A 30 -9.67 13.82 -6.64
N VAL A 31 -10.75 13.13 -6.29
CA VAL A 31 -12.11 13.72 -6.19
C VAL A 31 -12.47 14.09 -4.76
N GLY A 32 -11.73 13.56 -3.78
CA GLY A 32 -11.91 13.94 -2.39
C GLY A 32 -12.94 13.10 -1.63
N GLU A 33 -13.24 11.88 -2.10
CA GLU A 33 -14.14 10.98 -1.37
C GLU A 33 -13.59 10.61 0.03
N THR A 34 -14.49 10.29 0.95
CA THR A 34 -14.13 9.83 2.30
C THR A 34 -13.76 8.34 2.26
N PRO A 35 -12.56 7.94 2.72
CA PRO A 35 -12.16 6.55 2.76
C PRO A 35 -12.89 5.78 3.87
N ASP A 36 -13.24 4.52 3.61
CA ASP A 36 -13.52 3.57 4.68
C ASP A 36 -12.23 3.20 5.44
N PRO A 37 -12.31 2.68 6.68
CA PRO A 37 -11.12 2.41 7.49
C PRO A 37 -10.09 1.50 6.81
N ARG A 38 -10.51 0.48 6.06
CA ARG A 38 -9.60 -0.45 5.38
C ARG A 38 -8.89 0.23 4.21
N THR A 39 -9.62 1.06 3.46
CA THR A 39 -9.04 1.83 2.36
C THR A 39 -8.08 2.90 2.88
N ALA A 40 -8.40 3.55 4.01
CA ALA A 40 -7.50 4.50 4.67
C ALA A 40 -6.18 3.85 5.12
N ALA A 41 -6.25 2.66 5.73
CA ALA A 41 -5.07 1.87 6.08
C ALA A 41 -4.21 1.57 4.84
N THR A 42 -4.85 1.15 3.74
CA THR A 42 -4.18 0.80 2.49
C THR A 42 -3.49 2.02 1.88
N ILE A 43 -4.17 3.17 1.84
CA ILE A 43 -3.60 4.44 1.38
C ILE A 43 -2.39 4.82 2.23
N GLY A 44 -2.51 4.69 3.57
CA GLY A 44 -1.41 4.97 4.49
C GLY A 44 -0.18 4.10 4.25
N LEU A 45 -0.36 2.81 4.01
CA LEU A 45 0.73 1.88 3.70
C LEU A 45 1.41 2.22 2.36
N LEU A 46 0.63 2.45 1.30
CA LEU A 46 1.17 2.80 -0.02
C LEU A 46 1.89 4.14 -0.01
N PHE A 47 1.40 5.11 0.77
CA PHE A 47 2.04 6.39 0.99
C PHE A 47 3.38 6.21 1.72
N ALA A 48 3.37 5.51 2.86
CA ALA A 48 4.57 5.27 3.67
C ALA A 48 5.64 4.45 2.92
N SER A 49 5.24 3.53 2.05
CA SER A 49 6.16 2.75 1.22
C SER A 49 6.67 3.50 -0.01
N GLY A 50 6.12 4.69 -0.31
CA GLY A 50 6.43 5.44 -1.54
C GLY A 50 5.92 4.78 -2.83
N ALA A 51 4.97 3.84 -2.74
CA ALA A 51 4.49 3.08 -3.90
C ALA A 51 3.42 3.80 -4.74
N MET A 52 2.88 4.92 -4.24
CA MET A 52 1.79 5.66 -4.90
C MET A 52 2.09 6.07 -6.34
N PRO A 53 3.26 6.65 -6.69
CA PRO A 53 3.56 7.03 -8.08
C PRO A 53 3.61 5.84 -9.05
N SER A 54 3.80 4.63 -8.51
CA SER A 54 3.91 3.39 -9.28
C SER A 54 2.56 2.74 -9.59
N LEU A 55 1.44 3.28 -9.07
CA LEU A 55 0.11 2.76 -9.37
C LEU A 55 -0.20 2.87 -10.88
N ARG A 56 -1.03 1.94 -11.36
CA ARG A 56 -1.41 1.79 -12.79
C ARG A 56 -2.92 1.56 -12.97
N PRO A 57 -3.69 2.47 -13.57
CA PRO A 57 -3.22 3.64 -14.30
C PRO A 57 -2.58 4.67 -13.36
N PRO A 58 -1.57 5.42 -13.85
CA PRO A 58 -0.88 6.43 -13.06
C PRO A 58 -1.87 7.48 -12.58
N LEU A 59 -1.92 7.72 -11.27
CA LEU A 59 -2.64 8.86 -10.71
C LEU A 59 -1.80 10.14 -10.84
N PRO A 60 -2.43 11.32 -10.96
CA PRO A 60 -1.70 12.58 -10.89
C PRO A 60 -1.07 12.69 -9.50
N TRP A 61 0.24 12.52 -9.40
CA TRP A 61 0.96 12.58 -8.12
C TRP A 61 1.52 13.98 -7.88
N THR A 62 0.62 14.90 -7.57
CA THR A 62 0.92 16.33 -7.33
C THR A 62 0.94 16.64 -5.83
N SER A 63 1.34 17.85 -5.45
CA SER A 63 1.30 18.30 -4.06
C SER A 63 -0.08 18.09 -3.42
N THR A 64 -1.17 18.28 -4.16
CA THR A 64 -2.54 18.09 -3.67
C THR A 64 -2.81 16.63 -3.27
N THR A 65 -2.48 15.66 -4.12
CA THR A 65 -2.71 14.24 -3.82
C THR A 65 -1.74 13.71 -2.76
N VAL A 66 -0.51 14.25 -2.72
CA VAL A 66 0.49 13.92 -1.68
C VAL A 66 0.01 14.38 -0.31
N ILE A 67 -0.42 15.64 -0.18
CA ILE A 67 -0.94 16.19 1.08
C ILE A 67 -2.13 15.38 1.54
N ARG A 68 -3.10 15.12 0.65
CA ARG A 68 -4.30 14.36 0.98
C ARG A 68 -4.00 12.92 1.43
N ALA A 69 -3.08 12.23 0.76
CA ALA A 69 -2.65 10.90 1.20
C ALA A 69 -1.99 10.92 2.58
N SER A 70 -1.20 11.96 2.87
CA SER A 70 -0.57 12.15 4.18
C SER A 70 -1.58 12.45 5.28
N GLU A 71 -2.61 13.25 5.03
CA GLU A 71 -3.69 13.54 5.97
C GLU A 71 -4.47 12.27 6.31
N ILE A 72 -4.92 11.52 5.29
CA ILE A 72 -5.63 10.25 5.48
C ILE A 72 -4.79 9.27 6.30
N ALA A 73 -3.48 9.18 6.04
CA ALA A 73 -2.59 8.34 6.82
C ALA A 73 -2.55 8.79 8.28
N ARG A 74 -2.31 10.08 8.56
CA ARG A 74 -2.22 10.61 9.93
C ARG A 74 -3.51 10.41 10.71
N ASP A 75 -4.65 10.69 10.10
CA ASP A 75 -5.96 10.58 10.73
C ASP A 75 -6.34 9.12 11.03
N HIS A 76 -5.97 8.19 10.14
CA HIS A 76 -6.29 6.77 10.31
C HIS A 76 -5.50 6.10 11.44
N TRP A 77 -4.22 6.43 11.61
CA TRP A 77 -3.35 5.71 12.54
C TRP A 77 -3.41 6.23 13.99
N GLY A 78 -4.07 7.37 14.25
CA GLY A 78 -4.13 8.00 15.57
C GLY A 78 -2.76 8.53 16.04
N PRO A 79 -2.69 9.26 17.17
CA PRO A 79 -1.60 10.21 17.41
C PRO A 79 -0.17 9.67 17.31
N GLU A 80 0.25 8.58 17.95
CA GLU A 80 1.69 8.24 17.95
C GLU A 80 2.05 6.73 18.03
N VAL A 81 1.16 5.86 18.52
CA VAL A 81 1.55 4.49 18.90
C VAL A 81 1.62 3.52 17.72
N VAL A 82 0.72 3.61 16.73
CA VAL A 82 0.70 2.70 15.58
C VAL A 82 1.76 3.10 14.54
N ALA A 83 1.97 4.40 14.33
CA ALA A 83 3.02 4.91 13.44
C ALA A 83 4.43 4.46 13.88
N ALA A 84 4.70 4.43 15.19
CA ALA A 84 5.96 3.94 15.74
C ALA A 84 6.16 2.44 15.47
N ALA A 85 5.11 1.63 15.59
CA ALA A 85 5.17 0.19 15.30
C ALA A 85 5.40 -0.08 13.81
N VAL A 86 4.69 0.60 12.91
CA VAL A 86 4.86 0.48 11.46
C VAL A 86 6.27 0.94 11.04
N THR A 87 6.74 2.06 11.58
CA THR A 87 8.10 2.58 11.29
C THR A 87 9.17 1.60 11.77
N ARG A 88 9.01 1.00 12.96
CA ARG A 88 9.93 -0.03 13.46
C ARG A 88 9.98 -1.24 12.52
N THR A 89 8.82 -1.73 12.07
CA THR A 89 8.74 -2.86 11.14
C THR A 89 9.34 -2.52 9.77
N ALA A 90 9.05 -1.33 9.22
CA ALA A 90 9.63 -0.87 7.96
C ALA A 90 11.17 -0.75 8.05
N ALA A 91 11.70 -0.19 9.15
CA ALA A 91 13.13 -0.12 9.38
C ALA A 91 13.79 -1.51 9.48
N ALA A 92 13.12 -2.47 10.15
CA ALA A 92 13.59 -3.85 10.21
C ALA A 92 13.62 -4.52 8.83
N ILE A 93 12.61 -4.30 7.99
CA ILE A 93 12.56 -4.81 6.61
C ILE A 93 13.70 -4.24 5.77
N VAL A 94 13.92 -2.92 5.83
CA VAL A 94 15.02 -2.26 5.10
C VAL A 94 16.38 -2.82 5.55
N ALA A 95 16.61 -2.94 6.86
CA ALA A 95 17.85 -3.50 7.41
C ALA A 95 18.08 -4.96 7.01
N ALA A 96 17.03 -5.78 7.01
CA ALA A 96 17.12 -7.16 6.53
C ALA A 96 17.44 -7.21 5.03
N SER A 97 16.82 -6.33 4.23
CA SER A 97 17.04 -6.27 2.78
C SER A 97 18.47 -5.87 2.42
N THR A 98 19.06 -4.89 3.11
CA THR A 98 20.47 -4.51 2.91
C THR A 98 21.45 -5.62 3.33
N ALA A 99 21.14 -6.37 4.39
CA ALA A 99 21.95 -7.52 4.80
C ALA A 99 21.94 -8.64 3.75
N CYS A 100 20.79 -8.91 3.11
CA CYS A 100 20.69 -9.88 2.03
C CYS A 100 21.55 -9.48 0.82
N VAL A 101 21.48 -8.22 0.37
CA VAL A 101 22.30 -7.72 -0.75
C VAL A 101 23.79 -7.85 -0.45
N ALA A 102 24.22 -7.53 0.78
CA ALA A 102 25.62 -7.66 1.20
C ALA A 102 26.15 -9.11 1.20
N THR A 103 25.25 -10.10 1.34
CA THR A 103 25.63 -11.52 1.38
C THR A 103 25.69 -12.15 -0.02
N THR A 104 24.90 -11.62 -0.98
CA THR A 104 24.86 -12.12 -2.37
C THR A 104 26.02 -11.60 -3.23
N THR A 105 26.72 -10.53 -2.84
CA THR A 105 27.91 -10.01 -3.54
C THR A 105 29.24 -10.58 -2.99
N ARG A 106 29.22 -11.79 -2.42
CA ARG A 106 30.44 -12.51 -2.00
C ARG A 106 30.63 -13.81 -2.77
#